data_AF-A0A6J5FCE6-F1
#
_entry.id   AF-A0A6J5FCE6-F1
#
_cell.length_a   1.000
_cell.length_b   1.000
_cell.length_c   1.000
_cell.angle_alpha   90.00
_cell.angle_beta   90.00
_cell.angle_gamma   90.00
#
_symmetry.space_group_name_H-M   'P 1'
#
loop_
_entity.id
_entity.type
_entity.pdbx_description
1 polymer ?
#
loop_
_entity_poly.entity_id
_entity_poly.type
_entity_poly.pdbx_seq_one_letter_code
_entity_poly.pdbx_strand_id
1 'polypeptide(L)' 'MGALDFGENTPIHATHTGTMKALDVERLIDSMLTTGNGLPTVIVPDKASVHHGISEATRQRWLLERKVILFYLPACSP' A
#
# COMPACT_ATOMS: atom_id res chain seq x y z
N MET A 1 7.20 4.30 7.88
CA MET A 1 6.92 3.87 6.49
C MET A 1 6.82 5.09 5.62
N GLY A 2 7.30 4.99 4.38
CA GLY A 2 7.07 6.00 3.35
C GLY A 2 6.24 5.39 2.22
N ALA A 3 5.38 6.20 1.61
CA ALA A 3 4.78 5.94 0.32
C ALA A 3 5.06 7.14 -0.58
N LEU A 4 5.21 6.91 -1.88
CA LEU A 4 5.34 7.98 -2.86
C LEU A 4 4.04 8.07 -3.65
N ASP A 5 3.39 9.23 -3.61
CA ASP A 5 2.34 9.55 -4.58
C ASP A 5 3.03 10.01 -5.87
N PHE A 6 2.93 9.19 -6.92
CA PHE A 6 3.52 9.49 -8.22
C PHE A 6 2.77 10.58 -8.99
N GLY A 7 1.47 10.78 -8.75
CA GLY A 7 0.69 11.82 -9.42
C GLY A 7 1.10 13.21 -8.96
N GLU A 8 1.22 13.38 -7.64
CA GLU A 8 1.60 14.64 -7.01
C GLU A 8 3.12 14.75 -6.75
N ASN A 9 3.89 13.71 -7.09
CA ASN A 9 5.32 13.56 -6.80
C ASN A 9 5.68 13.92 -5.35
N THR A 10 4.83 13.51 -4.41
CA THR A 10 4.90 13.92 -3.01
C THR A 10 5.09 12.70 -2.11
N PRO A 11 6.12 12.69 -1.23
CA PRO A 11 6.29 11.62 -0.26
C PRO A 11 5.28 11.76 0.89
N ILE A 12 4.63 10.65 1.21
CA ILE A 12 3.74 10.51 2.37
C ILE A 12 4.48 9.69 3.43
N HIS A 13 4.67 10.27 4.61
CA HIS A 13 5.38 9.63 5.70
C HIS A 13 4.45 9.34 6.89
N ALA A 14 4.52 8.11 7.39
CA ALA A 14 3.86 7.70 8.63
C ALA A 14 4.90 7.17 9.62
N THR A 15 5.01 7.84 10.77
CA THR A 15 5.81 7.38 11.92
C THR A 15 5.06 6.27 12.65
N HIS A 16 5.73 5.14 12.85
CA HIS A 16 5.25 4.04 13.67
C HIS A 16 6.33 3.64 14.67
N THR A 17 5.94 3.34 15.91
CA THR A 17 6.85 2.84 16.94
C THR A 17 6.91 1.32 16.93
N GLY A 18 8.10 0.75 16.69
CA GLY A 18 8.33 -0.70 16.66
C GLY A 18 8.08 -1.37 15.31
N THR A 19 8.28 -2.68 15.25
CA THR A 19 8.11 -3.49 14.04
C THR A 19 6.66 -3.51 13.60
N MET A 20 6.40 -3.08 12.37
CA MET A 20 5.06 -3.13 11.81
C MET A 20 4.68 -4.56 11.42
N LYS A 21 3.40 -4.88 11.59
CA LYS A 21 2.78 -6.11 11.10
C LYS A 21 2.01 -5.83 9.81
N ALA A 22 1.61 -6.90 9.13
CA ALA A 22 0.83 -6.78 7.91
C ALA A 22 -0.48 -5.99 8.10
N LEU A 23 -1.14 -6.17 9.25
CA LEU A 23 -2.35 -5.41 9.60
C LEU A 23 -2.08 -3.90 9.68
N ASP A 24 -0.90 -3.49 10.16
CA ASP A 24 -0.53 -2.07 10.23
C ASP A 24 -0.32 -1.49 8.82
N VAL A 25 0.24 -2.29 7.90
CA VAL A 25 0.37 -1.95 6.48
C VAL A 25 -1.00 -1.81 5.82
N GLU A 26 -1.93 -2.75 6.07
CA GLU A 26 -3.29 -2.69 5.53
C GLU A 26 -4.02 -1.42 5.98
N ARG A 27 -3.94 -1.09 7.28
CA ARG A 27 -4.55 0.12 7.84
C ARG A 27 -3.96 1.40 7.26
N LEU A 28 -2.63 1.43 7.08
CA LEU A 28 -1.95 2.56 6.47
C LEU A 28 -2.44 2.79 5.03
N ILE A 29 -2.47 1.73 4.22
CA ILE A 29 -2.97 1.83 2.83
C ILE A 29 -4.44 2.26 2.81
N ASP A 30 -5.28 1.68 3.67
CA ASP A 30 -6.69 2.08 3.77
C ASP A 30 -6.85 3.59 4.04
N SER A 31 -6.04 4.16 4.93
CA SER A 31 -6.08 5.61 5.21
C SER A 31 -5.62 6.49 4.06
N MET A 32 -4.72 5.99 3.21
CA MET A 32 -4.30 6.71 2.00
C MET A 32 -5.44 6.69 0.97
N LEU A 33 -6.11 5.54 0.83
CA LEU A 33 -7.20 5.37 -0.13
C LEU A 33 -8.45 6.18 0.21
N THR A 34 -8.69 6.55 1.48
CA THR A 34 -9.80 7.46 1.83
C THR A 34 -9.64 8.87 1.29
N THR A 35 -8.41 9.26 0.92
CA THR A 35 -8.09 10.61 0.42
C THR A 35 -8.02 10.66 -1.11
N GLY A 36 -8.19 9.51 -1.78
CA GLY A 36 -8.06 9.39 -3.23
C GLY A 36 -9.17 10.11 -4.01
N ASN A 37 -8.84 10.55 -5.22
CA ASN A 37 -9.75 11.23 -6.15
C ASN A 37 -10.67 10.29 -6.96
N GLY A 38 -10.72 9.00 -6.59
CA GLY A 38 -11.54 7.98 -7.26
C GLY A 38 -10.96 7.39 -8.55
N LEU A 39 -9.75 7.80 -8.94
CA LEU A 39 -9.01 7.19 -10.04
C LEU A 39 -8.42 5.83 -9.63
N PRO A 40 -8.28 4.88 -10.58
CA PRO A 40 -7.55 3.64 -10.31
C PRO A 40 -6.16 3.93 -9.77
N THR A 41 -5.80 3.27 -8.67
CA THR A 41 -4.52 3.48 -7.98
C THR A 41 -3.70 2.20 -8.06
N VAL A 42 -2.43 2.34 -8.43
CA VAL A 42 -1.48 1.22 -8.40
C VAL A 42 -0.61 1.37 -7.17
N ILE A 43 -0.55 0.32 -6.36
CA ILE A 43 0.33 0.25 -5.19
C ILE A 43 1.43 -0.77 -5.49
N VAL A 44 2.68 -0.31 -5.33
CA VAL A 44 3.88 -1.12 -5.55
C VAL A 44 4.66 -1.19 -4.23
N PRO A 45 4.34 -2.15 -3.34
CA PRO A 45 5.15 -2.38 -2.15
C PRO A 45 6.56 -2.83 -2.51
N ASP A 46 7.52 -2.48 -1.65
CA ASP A 46 8.85 -3.09 -1.69
C ASP A 46 8.78 -4.58 -1.31
N LYS A 47 9.92 -5.26 -1.32
CA LYS A 47 9.99 -6.70 -1.06
C LYS A 47 9.93 -7.08 0.43
N ALA A 48 9.58 -6.17 1.35
CA ALA A 48 9.51 -6.52 2.76
C ALA A 48 8.48 -7.62 3.01
N SER A 49 8.86 -8.64 3.78
CA SER A 49 8.03 -9.83 4.03
C SER A 49 6.67 -9.50 4.67
N VAL A 50 6.58 -8.36 5.37
CA VAL A 50 5.36 -7.83 5.95
C VAL A 50 4.26 -7.58 4.92
N HIS A 51 4.61 -7.28 3.66
CA HIS A 51 3.64 -7.07 2.57
C HIS A 51 2.98 -8.37 2.12
N HIS A 52 3.67 -9.51 2.25
CA HIS A 52 3.08 -10.82 1.93
C HIS A 52 2.01 -11.26 2.94
N GLY A 53 1.95 -10.61 4.10
CA GLY A 53 0.91 -10.85 5.09
C GLY A 53 -0.41 -10.12 4.80
N ILE A 54 -0.51 -9.34 3.70
CA ILE A 54 -1.76 -8.71 3.30
C ILE A 54 -2.76 -9.79 2.90
N SER A 55 -3.89 -9.82 3.60
CA SER A 55 -4.92 -10.83 3.45
C SER A 55 -5.58 -10.77 2.06
N GLU A 56 -5.99 -11.94 1.56
CA GLU A 56 -6.70 -12.01 0.28
C GLU A 56 -8.00 -11.21 0.28
N ALA A 57 -8.74 -11.23 1.40
CA ALA A 57 -9.94 -10.43 1.57
C ALA A 57 -9.65 -8.93 1.41
N THR A 58 -8.56 -8.42 2.00
CA THR A 58 -8.14 -7.04 1.82
C THR A 58 -7.76 -6.74 0.36
N ARG A 59 -7.01 -7.63 -0.31
CA ARG A 59 -6.67 -7.46 -1.73
C ARG A 59 -7.91 -7.39 -2.63
N GLN A 60 -8.88 -8.28 -2.40
CA GLN A 60 -10.13 -8.32 -3.18
C GLN A 60 -10.96 -7.05 -2.94
N ARG A 61 -11.10 -6.62 -1.69
CA ARG A 61 -11.80 -5.37 -1.33
C ARG A 61 -11.16 -4.16 -2.02
N TRP A 62 -9.83 -4.06 -2.00
CA TRP A 62 -9.09 -3.00 -2.67
C TRP A 62 -9.33 -2.98 -4.19
N LEU A 63 -9.33 -4.15 -4.84
CA LEU A 63 -9.58 -4.23 -6.27
C LEU A 63 -11.02 -3.85 -6.63
N LEU A 64 -12.00 -4.46 -5.96
CA LEU A 64 -13.42 -4.36 -6.34
C LEU A 64 -14.04 -3.03 -5.92
N GLU A 65 -13.77 -2.58 -4.69
CA GLU A 65 -14.44 -1.42 -4.12
C GLU A 65 -13.67 -0.13 -4.34
N ARG A 66 -12.32 -0.21 -4.44
CA ARG A 66 -11.45 0.97 -4.49
C ARG A 66 -10.69 1.12 -5.81
N LYS A 67 -10.84 0.17 -6.76
CA LYS A 67 -10.12 0.15 -8.04
C LYS A 67 -8.59 0.18 -7.86
N VAL A 68 -8.10 -0.48 -6.82
CA VAL A 68 -6.69 -0.53 -6.48
C VAL A 68 -6.07 -1.83 -6.98
N ILE A 69 -4.92 -1.72 -7.64
CA ILE A 69 -4.14 -2.87 -8.12
C ILE A 69 -2.83 -2.95 -7.32
N LEU A 70 -2.52 -4.12 -6.79
CA LEU A 70 -1.30 -4.38 -6.04
C LEU A 70 -0.29 -5.14 -6.91
N PHE A 71 0.89 -4.57 -7.14
CA PHE A 71 1.99 -5.22 -7.87
C PHE A 71 3.19 -5.41 -6.97
N TYR A 72 3.72 -6.63 -6.90
CA TYR A 72 4.96 -6.92 -6.18
C TYR A 72 6.15 -6.81 -7.12
N LEU A 73 7.18 -6.07 -6.69
CA LEU A 73 8.43 -6.00 -7.44
C LEU A 73 9.15 -7.35 -7.45
N PRO A 74 9.82 -7.71 -8.56
CA PRO A 74 10.71 -8.85 -8.59
C PRO A 74 11.90 -8.65 -7.64
N ALA A 75 12.52 -9.77 -7.26
CA ALA A 75 13.62 -9.79 -6.31
C ALA A 75 14.75 -8.80 -6.68
N CYS A 76 15.19 -8.00 -5.71
CA CYS A 76 16.31 -7.05 -5.85
C CYS A 76 16.08 -5.92 -6.87
N SER A 77 14.86 -5.40 -6.95
CA SER A 77 14.57 -4.15 -7.67
C SER A 77 14.57 -2.99 -6.65
N PRO A 78 15.54 -2.06 -6.72
CA PRO A 78 15.58 -0.88 -5.86
C PRO A 78 14.57 0.18 -6.26
#